data_AF-A0A5A5R3Y8-F1
#
_entry.id   AF-A0A5A5R3Y8-F1
#
_cell.length_a   1.000
_cell.length_b   1.000
_cell.length_c   1.000
_cell.angle_alpha   90.00
_cell.angle_beta   90.00
_cell.angle_gamma   90.00
#
_symmetry.space_group_name_H-M   'P 1'
#
loop_
_entity.id
_entity.type
_entity.pdbx_description
1 polymer ?
#
loop_
_entity_poly.entity_id
_entity_poly.type
_entity_poly.pdbx_seq_one_letter_code
_entity_poly.pdbx_strand_id
1 'polypeptide(L)'
;MNQYSALKQALKPHLAWHGARLSFLALFLLALIKVKTVNLSELAVGFGGKALKESNYKRLQRFFRNFELDYSEIAKIVVGWLKLPQPWVLSLDRTTWELGEHCYNILTVGIVHEGVAIPILWWLLKKKGNSNSDERMRFIRPLAKVLSRSLYSNIFEDYQLLINK
;
A
#
# COMPACT_ATOMS: atom_id res chain seq x y z
N MET A 1 16.17 21.52 6.22
CA MET A 1 15.10 21.16 5.27
C MET A 1 13.92 20.59 6.06
N ASN A 2 12.70 21.10 5.89
CA ASN A 2 11.51 20.55 6.59
C ASN A 2 11.22 19.13 6.07
N GLN A 3 10.81 18.19 6.95
CA GLN A 3 10.45 16.79 6.62
C GLN A 3 9.50 16.70 5.42
N TYR A 4 8.54 17.63 5.34
CA TYR A 4 7.63 17.77 4.20
C TYR A 4 8.37 17.93 2.86
N SER A 5 9.34 18.86 2.80
CA SER A 5 10.07 19.15 1.56
C SER A 5 10.94 17.96 1.15
N ALA A 6 11.57 17.30 2.13
CA ALA A 6 12.38 16.11 1.91
C ALA A 6 11.54 14.98 1.31
N LEU A 7 10.39 14.67 1.91
CA LEU A 7 9.50 13.60 1.45
C LEU A 7 8.90 13.91 0.08
N LYS A 8 8.47 15.15 -0.15
CA LYS A 8 7.96 15.57 -1.47
C LYS A 8 9.02 15.42 -2.56
N GLN A 9 10.27 15.78 -2.27
CA GLN A 9 11.38 15.66 -3.21
C GLN A 9 11.74 14.20 -3.47
N ALA A 10 11.66 13.33 -2.46
CA ALA A 10 11.85 11.89 -2.62
C ALA A 10 10.75 11.23 -3.46
N LEU A 11 9.49 11.68 -3.35
CA LEU A 11 8.35 11.15 -4.12
C LEU A 11 8.36 11.58 -5.59
N LYS A 12 8.83 12.80 -5.89
CA LYS A 12 8.72 13.43 -7.22
C LYS A 12 9.30 12.60 -8.38
N PRO A 13 10.47 11.94 -8.27
CA PRO A 13 11.04 11.17 -9.37
C PRO A 13 10.23 9.92 -9.72
N HIS A 14 9.41 9.43 -8.80
CA HIS A 14 8.69 8.18 -8.98
C HIS A 14 7.21 8.35 -9.33
N LEU A 15 6.65 9.53 -9.08
CA LEU A 15 5.25 9.84 -9.32
C LEU A 15 5.16 11.01 -10.29
N ALA A 16 4.65 10.75 -11.50
CA ALA A 16 4.38 11.79 -12.51
C ALA A 16 3.14 12.64 -12.18
N TRP A 17 2.87 12.84 -10.89
CA TRP A 17 1.67 13.52 -10.41
C TRP A 17 1.85 15.03 -10.40
N HIS A 18 0.74 15.75 -10.55
CA HIS A 18 0.72 17.20 -10.37
C HIS A 18 1.27 17.60 -8.98
N GLY A 19 2.02 18.70 -8.91
CA GLY A 19 2.73 19.11 -7.70
C GLY A 19 1.84 19.26 -6.45
N ALA A 20 0.56 19.62 -6.63
CA ALA A 20 -0.41 19.70 -5.54
C ALA A 20 -0.75 18.33 -4.93
N ARG A 21 -0.78 17.27 -5.74
CA ARG A 21 -1.02 15.88 -5.29
C ARG A 21 0.20 15.33 -4.56
N LEU A 22 1.41 15.61 -5.05
CA LEU A 22 2.65 15.29 -4.33
C LEU A 22 2.72 16.01 -2.99
N SER A 23 2.37 17.31 -2.95
CA SER A 23 2.29 18.06 -1.70
C SER A 23 1.28 17.43 -0.73
N PHE A 24 0.11 17.01 -1.24
CA PHE A 24 -0.88 16.32 -0.42
C PHE A 24 -0.33 15.01 0.13
N LEU A 25 0.24 14.14 -0.71
CA LEU A 25 0.74 12.83 -0.30
C LEU A 25 1.83 12.97 0.78
N ALA A 26 2.76 13.91 0.61
CA ALA A 26 3.79 14.16 1.62
C ALA A 26 3.20 14.59 2.98
N LEU A 27 2.21 15.51 2.98
CA LEU A 27 1.52 15.91 4.22
C LEU A 27 0.73 14.75 4.83
N PHE A 28 0.05 13.97 3.99
CA PHE A 28 -0.76 12.83 4.40
C PHE A 28 0.08 11.75 5.08
N LEU A 29 1.23 11.38 4.50
CA LEU A 29 2.14 10.40 5.09
C LEU A 29 2.72 10.87 6.42
N LEU A 30 3.11 12.15 6.52
CA LEU A 30 3.57 12.73 7.79
C LEU A 30 2.47 12.72 8.86
N ALA A 31 1.23 13.04 8.48
CA ALA A 31 0.08 12.99 9.38
C ALA A 31 -0.23 11.56 9.84
N LEU A 32 -0.16 10.57 8.94
CA LEU A 32 -0.32 9.15 9.29
C LEU A 32 0.69 8.70 10.35
N ILE A 33 1.97 9.02 10.15
CA ILE A 33 3.05 8.66 11.08
C ILE A 33 2.85 9.35 12.44
N LYS A 34 2.43 10.62 12.42
CA LYS A 34 2.26 11.43 13.63
C LYS A 34 1.04 10.99 14.45
N VAL A 35 -0.10 10.76 13.81
CA VAL A 35 -1.38 10.51 14.47
C VAL A 35 -1.66 9.02 14.65
N LYS A 36 -0.99 8.15 13.87
CA LYS A 36 -1.05 6.68 13.98
C LYS A 36 -2.47 6.11 13.83
N THR A 37 -3.29 6.75 13.01
CA THR A 37 -4.65 6.32 12.69
C THR A 37 -4.99 6.67 11.25
N VAL A 38 -5.92 5.92 10.67
CA VAL A 38 -6.48 6.19 9.34
C VAL A 38 -7.76 7.03 9.39
N ASN A 39 -8.22 7.40 10.59
CA ASN A 39 -9.40 8.26 10.74
C ASN A 39 -9.13 9.65 10.15
N LEU A 40 -9.93 10.07 9.16
CA LEU A 40 -9.74 11.33 8.47
C LEU A 40 -9.92 12.57 9.37
N SER A 41 -10.77 12.52 10.40
CA SER A 41 -10.96 13.67 11.31
C SER A 41 -9.74 13.88 12.21
N GLU A 42 -9.10 12.80 12.63
CA GLU A 42 -7.85 12.80 13.39
C GLU A 42 -6.66 13.19 12.50
N LEU A 43 -6.59 12.65 11.29
CA LEU A 43 -5.57 13.02 10.30
C LEU A 43 -5.62 14.50 9.93
N ALA A 44 -6.81 15.11 9.90
CA ALA A 44 -6.96 16.54 9.62
C ALA A 44 -6.25 17.43 10.65
N VAL A 45 -6.11 16.96 11.91
CA VAL A 45 -5.34 17.64 12.96
C VAL A 45 -3.83 17.49 12.71
N GLY A 46 -3.40 16.38 12.10
CA GLY A 46 -1.99 16.07 11.80
C GLY A 46 -1.35 16.92 10.69
N PHE A 47 -2.14 17.54 9.80
CA PHE A 47 -1.64 18.28 8.62
C PHE A 47 -0.87 19.56 8.97
N GLY A 48 -1.00 20.08 10.21
CA GLY A 48 -0.30 21.27 10.68
C GLY A 48 -0.62 22.55 9.89
N GLY A 49 0.13 23.62 10.17
CA GLY A 49 -0.01 24.91 9.48
C GLY A 49 -1.16 25.79 10.00
N LYS A 50 -1.50 26.82 9.24
CA LYS A 50 -2.52 27.84 9.59
C LYS A 50 -3.93 27.51 9.09
N ALA A 51 -4.10 26.41 8.35
CA ALA A 51 -5.40 26.03 7.80
C ALA A 51 -6.33 25.51 8.91
N LEU A 52 -7.63 25.80 8.80
CA LEU A 52 -8.64 25.26 9.70
C LEU A 52 -8.72 23.72 9.57
N LYS A 53 -9.01 23.03 10.68
CA LYS A 53 -9.18 21.57 10.72
C LYS A 53 -10.21 21.10 9.68
N GLU A 54 -11.31 21.83 9.54
CA GLU A 54 -12.41 21.55 8.61
C GLU A 54 -11.94 21.65 7.16
N SER A 55 -11.02 22.56 6.86
CA SER A 55 -10.43 22.70 5.53
C SER A 55 -9.51 21.52 5.20
N ASN A 56 -8.70 21.07 6.15
CA ASN A 56 -7.88 19.88 6.00
C ASN A 56 -8.74 18.61 5.84
N TYR A 57 -9.81 18.50 6.61
CA TYR A 57 -10.77 17.39 6.49
C TYR A 57 -11.41 17.33 5.10
N LYS A 58 -11.90 18.48 4.58
CA LYS A 58 -12.42 18.56 3.20
C LYS A 58 -11.34 18.24 2.16
N ARG A 59 -10.09 18.63 2.39
CA ARG A 59 -8.96 18.31 1.50
C ARG A 59 -8.68 16.81 1.44
N LEU A 60 -8.68 16.11 2.58
CA LEU A 60 -8.57 14.65 2.66
C LEU A 60 -9.69 13.96 1.87
N GLN A 61 -10.95 14.35 2.14
CA GLN A 61 -12.11 13.80 1.45
C GLN A 61 -12.04 14.00 -0.07
N ARG A 62 -11.68 15.20 -0.53
CA ARG A 62 -11.56 15.51 -1.96
C ARG A 62 -10.47 14.69 -2.63
N PHE A 63 -9.34 14.46 -1.98
CA PHE A 63 -8.27 13.64 -2.54
C PHE A 63 -8.76 12.20 -2.75
N PHE A 64 -9.24 11.54 -1.70
CA PHE A 64 -9.66 10.13 -1.79
C PHE A 64 -10.92 9.92 -2.64
N ARG A 65 -11.76 10.94 -2.83
CA ARG A 65 -12.93 10.87 -3.71
C ARG A 65 -12.59 11.03 -5.18
N ASN A 66 -11.67 11.94 -5.51
CA ASN A 66 -11.48 12.41 -6.88
C ASN A 66 -10.15 11.97 -7.51
N PHE A 67 -9.30 11.29 -6.74
CA PHE A 67 -8.01 10.84 -7.23
C PHE A 67 -7.88 9.33 -7.11
N GLU A 68 -7.79 8.68 -8.27
CA GLU A 68 -7.54 7.25 -8.38
C GLU A 68 -6.04 6.98 -8.27
N LEU A 69 -5.68 6.08 -7.36
CA LEU A 69 -4.30 5.65 -7.15
C LEU A 69 -4.01 4.45 -8.05
N ASP A 70 -2.99 4.55 -8.90
CA ASP A 70 -2.44 3.38 -9.56
C ASP A 70 -1.59 2.58 -8.56
N TYR A 71 -2.18 1.54 -7.97
CA TYR A 71 -1.50 0.68 -7.02
C TYR A 71 -0.24 0.01 -7.61
N SER A 72 -0.17 -0.18 -8.94
CA SER A 72 1.04 -0.69 -9.59
C SER A 72 2.18 0.33 -9.55
N GLU A 73 1.88 1.62 -9.70
CA GLU A 73 2.85 2.71 -9.54
C GLU A 73 3.35 2.76 -8.08
N ILE A 74 2.43 2.68 -7.11
CA ILE A 74 2.77 2.65 -5.69
C ILE A 74 3.63 1.43 -5.33
N ALA A 75 3.29 0.23 -5.84
CA ALA A 75 4.06 -0.98 -5.61
C ALA A 75 5.51 -0.86 -6.11
N LYS A 76 5.73 -0.30 -7.30
CA LYS A 76 7.08 -0.06 -7.83
C LYS A 76 7.89 0.89 -6.94
N ILE A 77 7.24 1.90 -6.36
CA ILE A 77 7.89 2.84 -5.44
C ILE A 77 8.32 2.14 -4.17
N VAL A 78 7.40 1.42 -3.53
CA VAL A 78 7.67 0.70 -2.28
C VAL A 78 8.83 -0.26 -2.49
N VAL A 79 8.77 -1.09 -3.54
CA VAL A 79 9.85 -2.05 -3.85
C VAL A 79 11.16 -1.34 -4.19
N GLY A 80 11.13 -0.27 -4.99
CA GLY A 80 12.31 0.51 -5.35
C GLY A 80 12.99 1.20 -4.17
N TRP A 81 12.22 1.59 -3.15
CA TRP A 81 12.76 2.16 -1.92
C TRP A 81 13.29 1.11 -0.95
N LEU A 82 12.64 -0.06 -0.87
CA LEU A 82 13.08 -1.15 0.00
C LEU A 82 14.41 -1.76 -0.46
N LYS A 83 14.71 -1.73 -1.77
CA LYS A 83 15.97 -2.25 -2.36
C LYS A 83 16.30 -3.68 -1.90
N LEU A 84 15.27 -4.53 -1.81
CA LEU A 84 15.41 -5.89 -1.29
C LEU A 84 16.27 -6.75 -2.23
N PRO A 85 17.18 -7.58 -1.69
CA PRO A 85 18.01 -8.48 -2.48
C PRO A 85 17.14 -9.51 -3.22
N GLN A 86 17.52 -9.83 -4.45
CA GLN A 86 16.88 -10.85 -5.28
C GLN A 86 17.61 -12.20 -5.21
N PRO A 87 16.93 -13.34 -5.50
CA PRO A 87 15.53 -13.46 -5.87
C PRO A 87 14.57 -13.22 -4.69
N TRP A 88 13.41 -12.65 -4.97
CA TRP A 88 12.39 -12.44 -3.94
C TRP A 88 11.58 -13.70 -3.70
N VAL A 89 11.19 -13.89 -2.44
CA VAL A 89 10.18 -14.86 -2.06
C VAL A 89 8.86 -14.12 -1.92
N LEU A 90 7.84 -14.58 -2.64
CA LEU A 90 6.50 -14.02 -2.53
C LEU A 90 5.67 -14.82 -1.53
N SER A 91 4.84 -14.07 -0.83
CA SER A 91 3.83 -14.63 0.05
C SER A 91 2.45 -14.15 -0.34
N LEU A 92 1.48 -15.05 -0.22
CA LEU A 92 0.08 -14.67 -0.23
C LEU A 92 -0.52 -14.81 1.16
N ASP A 93 -1.29 -13.81 1.54
CA ASP A 93 -2.09 -13.83 2.75
C ASP A 93 -3.51 -13.35 2.43
N ARG A 94 -4.50 -13.83 3.19
CA ARG A 94 -5.91 -13.44 3.01
C ARG A 94 -6.47 -13.01 4.35
N THR A 95 -7.01 -11.80 4.37
CA THR A 95 -7.77 -11.28 5.53
C THR A 95 -9.21 -10.99 5.14
N THR A 96 -10.13 -11.22 6.07
CA THR A 96 -11.54 -10.87 5.90
C THR A 96 -11.90 -9.82 6.94
N TRP A 97 -12.36 -8.66 6.49
CA TRP A 97 -12.86 -7.60 7.37
C TRP A 97 -14.37 -7.46 7.19
N GLU A 98 -15.10 -7.44 8.30
CA GLU A 98 -16.54 -7.24 8.30
C GLU A 98 -16.85 -5.83 8.81
N LEU A 99 -17.61 -5.06 8.02
CA LEU A 99 -18.06 -3.72 8.35
C LEU A 99 -19.57 -3.64 8.13
N GLY A 100 -20.33 -3.81 9.22
CA GLY A 100 -21.76 -4.00 9.15
C GLY A 100 -22.07 -5.23 8.28
N GLU A 101 -22.91 -5.05 7.26
CA GLU A 101 -23.28 -6.13 6.33
C GLU A 101 -22.22 -6.34 5.23
N HIS A 102 -21.27 -5.41 5.07
CA HIS A 102 -20.28 -5.48 4.02
C HIS A 102 -19.07 -6.32 4.45
N CYS A 103 -18.64 -7.21 3.57
CA CYS A 103 -17.49 -8.07 3.79
C CYS A 103 -16.39 -7.73 2.79
N TYR A 104 -15.25 -7.28 3.31
CA TYR A 104 -14.04 -7.03 2.54
C TYR A 104 -13.14 -8.25 2.64
N ASN A 105 -13.17 -9.08 1.61
CA ASN A 105 -12.24 -10.19 1.48
C ASN A 105 -11.01 -9.72 0.70
N ILE A 106 -9.88 -9.60 1.38
CA ILE A 106 -8.66 -8.98 0.85
C ILE A 106 -7.61 -10.07 0.68
N LEU A 107 -7.24 -10.33 -0.57
CA LEU A 107 -6.08 -11.15 -0.93
C LEU A 107 -4.87 -10.24 -1.09
N THR A 108 -3.85 -10.42 -0.26
CA THR A 108 -2.64 -9.58 -0.22
C THR A 108 -1.45 -10.37 -0.72
N VAL A 109 -0.58 -9.71 -1.48
CA VAL A 109 0.73 -10.24 -1.86
C VAL A 109 1.82 -9.39 -1.23
N GLY A 110 2.77 -10.07 -0.61
CA GLY A 110 3.92 -9.45 0.03
C GLY A 110 5.23 -10.07 -0.43
N ILE A 111 6.33 -9.36 -0.18
CA ILE A 111 7.68 -9.87 -0.32
C ILE A 111 8.17 -10.27 1.07
N VAL A 112 8.64 -11.51 1.20
CA VAL A 112 9.30 -11.99 2.42
C VAL A 112 10.73 -11.45 2.45
N HIS A 113 11.11 -10.80 3.54
CA HIS A 113 12.49 -10.42 3.80
C HIS A 113 12.77 -10.52 5.30
N GLU A 114 13.84 -11.24 5.68
CA GLU A 114 14.29 -11.40 7.08
C GLU A 114 13.17 -11.82 8.04
N GLY A 115 12.33 -12.77 7.63
CA GLY A 115 11.22 -13.28 8.43
C GLY A 115 9.98 -12.37 8.50
N VAL A 116 9.99 -11.24 7.78
CA VAL A 116 8.87 -10.30 7.74
C VAL A 116 8.21 -10.26 6.37
N ALA A 117 6.88 -10.27 6.38
CA ALA A 117 6.04 -10.06 5.22
C ALA A 117 5.83 -8.57 4.95
N ILE A 118 6.36 -8.05 3.84
CA ILE A 118 6.11 -6.65 3.45
C ILE A 118 5.00 -6.63 2.39
N PRO A 119 3.79 -6.14 2.70
CA PRO A 119 2.68 -6.12 1.75
C PRO A 119 2.94 -5.12 0.62
N ILE A 120 2.70 -5.54 -0.62
CA ILE A 120 2.99 -4.73 -1.83
C ILE A 120 1.71 -4.40 -2.60
N LEU A 121 0.82 -5.37 -2.78
CA LEU A 121 -0.48 -5.18 -3.45
C LEU A 121 -1.56 -5.99 -2.75
N TRP A 122 -2.81 -5.62 -3.01
CA TRP A 122 -3.97 -6.39 -2.60
C TRP A 122 -5.06 -6.40 -3.67
N TRP A 123 -5.94 -7.41 -3.59
CA TRP A 123 -7.12 -7.55 -4.40
C TRP A 123 -8.34 -7.83 -3.50
N LEU A 124 -9.36 -6.99 -3.63
CA LEU A 124 -10.68 -7.20 -3.02
C LEU A 124 -11.46 -8.26 -3.82
N LEU A 125 -11.55 -9.46 -3.25
CA LEU A 125 -12.31 -10.58 -3.83
C LEU A 125 -13.82 -10.34 -3.67
N LYS A 126 -14.57 -10.59 -4.75
CA LYS A 126 -16.04 -10.43 -4.78
C LYS A 126 -16.78 -11.63 -4.18
N LYS A 127 -16.19 -12.28 -3.16
CA LYS A 127 -16.75 -13.46 -2.49
C LYS A 127 -16.28 -13.51 -1.04
N LYS A 128 -17.03 -14.22 -0.19
CA LYS A 128 -16.56 -14.63 1.14
C LYS A 128 -15.72 -15.92 1.05
N GLY A 129 -14.88 -16.17 2.04
CA GLY A 129 -14.08 -17.40 2.13
C GLY A 129 -12.75 -17.36 1.36
N ASN A 130 -12.22 -18.53 1.06
CA ASN A 130 -10.84 -18.66 0.57
C ASN A 130 -10.67 -18.24 -0.89
N SER A 131 -9.47 -17.77 -1.23
CA SER A 131 -9.05 -17.63 -2.62
C SER A 131 -8.85 -19.02 -3.24
N ASN A 132 -9.05 -19.14 -4.55
CA ASN A 132 -8.70 -20.35 -5.30
C ASN A 132 -7.41 -20.14 -6.12
N SER A 133 -6.88 -21.23 -6.67
CA SER A 133 -5.62 -21.21 -7.43
C SER A 133 -5.67 -20.24 -8.61
N ASP A 134 -6.80 -20.12 -9.30
CA ASP A 134 -6.96 -19.22 -10.45
C ASP A 134 -6.92 -17.75 -10.03
N GLU A 135 -7.57 -17.40 -8.92
CA GLU A 135 -7.52 -16.03 -8.35
C GLU A 135 -6.09 -15.68 -7.92
N ARG A 136 -5.41 -16.58 -7.22
CA ARG A 136 -4.02 -16.39 -6.80
C ARG A 136 -3.10 -16.21 -8.00
N MET A 137 -3.27 -17.04 -9.03
CA MET A 137 -2.49 -16.98 -10.26
C MET A 137 -2.76 -15.70 -11.06
N ARG A 138 -4.03 -15.28 -11.16
CA ARG A 138 -4.44 -14.03 -11.82
C ARG A 138 -3.89 -12.81 -11.11
N PHE A 139 -3.72 -12.89 -9.79
CA PHE A 139 -3.16 -11.81 -8.99
C PHE A 139 -1.63 -11.73 -9.08
N ILE A 140 -0.94 -12.87 -9.02
CA ILE A 140 0.54 -12.91 -9.03
C ILE A 140 1.12 -12.66 -10.43
N ARG A 141 0.53 -13.19 -11.51
CA ARG A 141 1.13 -13.10 -12.86
C ARG A 141 1.38 -11.66 -13.33
N PRO A 142 0.43 -10.71 -13.19
CA PRO A 142 0.67 -9.31 -13.55
C PRO A 142 1.73 -8.68 -12.64
N LEU A 143 1.71 -8.99 -11.34
CA LEU A 143 2.69 -8.47 -10.39
C LEU A 143 4.12 -8.89 -10.75
N ALA A 144 4.32 -10.15 -11.13
CA ALA A 144 5.62 -10.64 -11.58
C ALA A 144 6.17 -9.82 -12.75
N LYS A 145 5.31 -9.45 -13.71
CA LYS A 145 5.70 -8.59 -14.84
C LYS A 145 6.03 -7.16 -14.40
N VAL A 146 5.34 -6.65 -13.37
CA VAL A 146 5.51 -5.28 -12.87
C VAL A 146 6.77 -5.12 -12.01
N LEU A 147 7.14 -6.14 -11.23
CA LEU A 147 8.21 -6.03 -10.23
C LEU A 147 9.58 -6.57 -10.70
N SER A 148 9.67 -7.56 -11.60
CA SER A 148 10.86 -7.96 -12.40
C SER A 148 10.71 -9.39 -12.96
N ARG A 149 11.34 -9.68 -14.11
CA ARG A 149 11.28 -10.99 -14.81
C ARG A 149 11.83 -12.19 -14.02
N SER A 150 12.57 -11.99 -12.92
CA SER A 150 13.28 -13.04 -12.16
C SER A 150 12.42 -13.76 -11.09
N LEU A 151 11.10 -13.54 -11.09
CA LEU A 151 10.18 -13.91 -10.01
C LEU A 151 9.73 -15.38 -9.95
N TYR A 152 10.42 -16.30 -10.61
CA TYR A 152 10.02 -17.71 -10.69
C TYR A 152 10.99 -18.61 -9.94
N SER A 153 10.95 -18.60 -8.61
CA SER A 153 11.48 -19.76 -7.88
C SER A 153 10.66 -20.17 -6.67
N ASN A 154 10.11 -19.27 -5.84
CA ASN A 154 9.41 -19.69 -4.62
C ASN A 154 8.21 -18.79 -4.26
N ILE A 155 6.98 -19.29 -4.46
CA ILE A 155 5.75 -18.69 -3.93
C ILE A 155 5.32 -19.57 -2.76
N PHE A 156 5.21 -18.99 -1.56
CA PHE A 156 4.67 -19.69 -0.40
C PHE A 156 3.25 -19.22 -0.12
N GLU A 157 2.36 -20.18 0.08
CA GLU A 157 1.02 -19.97 0.63
C GLU A 157 1.12 -20.15 2.16
N ASP A 158 0.59 -19.20 2.92
CA ASP A 158 0.62 -19.10 4.39
C ASP A 158 2.02 -19.01 5.04
N TYR A 159 2.33 -17.82 5.58
CA TYR A 159 3.48 -17.64 6.50
C TYR A 159 3.42 -18.54 7.74
N GLN A 160 2.23 -19.00 8.13
CA GLN A 160 2.06 -19.87 9.29
C GLN A 160 2.71 -21.25 9.12
N LEU A 161 2.98 -21.70 7.89
CA LEU A 161 3.67 -22.97 7.64
C LEU A 161 5.20 -22.86 7.65
N LEU A 162 5.77 -21.66 7.62
CA LEU A 162 7.22 -21.45 7.51
C LEU A 162 7.94 -21.20 8.86
N ILE A 163 7.20 -21.03 9.95
CA ILE A 163 7.78 -20.82 11.29
C ILE A 163 8.02 -22.16 12.04
N ASN A 164 7.65 -23.30 11.44
CA ASN A 164 7.83 -24.63 12.03
C ASN A 164 8.77 -25.53 11.21
N LYS A 165 10.00 -25.07 10.94
CA LYS A 165 11.12 -25.92 10.55
C LYS A 165 12.40 -25.50 11.24
#